data_AF-A0A6Q2YHU9-F1
#
_entry.id   AF-A0A6Q2YHU9-F1
#
_cell.length_a   1.000
_cell.length_b   1.000
_cell.length_c   1.000
_cell.angle_alpha   90.00
_cell.angle_beta   90.00
_cell.angle_gamma   90.00
#
_symmetry.space_group_name_H-M   'P 1'
#
loop_
_entity.id
_entity.type
_entity.pdbx_description
1 polymer ?
#
loop_
_entity_poly.entity_id
_entity_poly.type
_entity_poly.pdbx_seq_one_letter_code
_entity_poly.pdbx_strand_id
1 'polypeptide(L)'
;MLYHPDKHRDPELKRQAEQLFNLVHQAYEVLSDPQSRAIYDIYGKRGLDVEGWEVVERKRTPTEIREEFERLQREREERRLQQRTNPKGMISVGVDATDLFDRYEEDYEDMPGGFPHVEINKMHISQSIEAPLTTSDTAVLSGSLSTHNGNGGGNINLLLPSAVFYATVGPLVFYLAIQRLIIRPYVRAQKEQDLEKHRESSASDTARKRQEAESAVLLMQESVRRIIETEESRMGLIILNAWYGKFVTDSSRRNERAKVIDVTVPLQCLVKDSKLILTEATKSGLPGFYDPCVGEEKSLKVLYQFRGVMHQVLSPDGEALRIPKQSHRIDADN
;
A
#
# COMPACT_ATOMS: atom_id res chain seq x y z
N MET A 1 -5.05 66.83 43.68
CA MET A 1 -5.36 65.48 43.19
C MET A 1 -6.30 64.78 44.18
N LEU A 2 -7.39 64.22 43.65
CA LEU A 2 -8.51 63.62 44.40
C LEU A 2 -8.20 62.20 44.91
N TYR A 3 -7.24 61.51 44.30
CA TYR A 3 -6.99 60.07 44.48
C TYR A 3 -5.62 59.74 45.09
N HIS A 4 -5.03 60.64 45.90
CA HIS A 4 -3.74 60.35 46.53
C HIS A 4 -3.93 59.33 47.69
N PRO A 5 -3.13 58.24 47.77
CA PRO A 5 -3.31 57.17 48.76
C PRO A 5 -3.35 57.65 50.22
N ASP A 6 -2.61 58.71 50.51
CA ASP A 6 -2.45 59.30 51.85
C ASP A 6 -3.71 60.05 52.35
N LYS A 7 -4.69 60.31 51.47
CA LYS A 7 -5.93 61.00 51.83
C LYS A 7 -7.06 60.07 52.28
N HIS A 8 -6.85 58.75 52.23
CA HIS A 8 -7.86 57.74 52.54
C HIS A 8 -7.43 56.89 53.74
N ARG A 9 -8.22 56.91 54.83
CA ARG A 9 -7.94 56.18 56.08
C ARG A 9 -8.40 54.72 56.05
N ASP A 10 -9.42 54.42 55.24
CA ASP A 10 -9.97 53.07 55.12
C ASP A 10 -9.10 52.19 54.20
N PRO A 11 -8.80 50.93 54.59
CA PRO A 11 -7.87 50.07 53.85
C PRO A 11 -8.37 49.69 52.45
N GLU A 12 -9.69 49.58 52.24
CA GLU A 12 -10.27 49.29 50.93
C GLU A 12 -10.24 50.51 50.00
N LEU A 13 -10.61 51.68 50.50
CA LEU A 13 -10.57 52.93 49.75
C LEU A 13 -9.13 53.34 49.40
N LYS A 14 -8.17 53.03 50.29
CA LYS A 14 -6.74 53.25 50.03
C LYS A 14 -6.24 52.40 48.86
N ARG A 15 -6.59 51.12 48.80
CA ARG A 15 -6.24 50.25 47.66
C ARG A 15 -6.85 50.75 46.35
N GLN A 16 -8.11 51.20 46.37
CA GLN A 16 -8.76 51.77 45.19
C GLN A 16 -8.10 53.08 44.74
N ALA A 17 -7.74 53.94 45.69
CA ALA A 17 -7.04 55.20 45.41
C ALA A 17 -5.64 54.94 44.82
N GLU A 18 -4.90 53.94 45.33
CA GLU A 18 -3.61 53.51 44.75
C GLU A 18 -3.75 53.05 43.30
N GLN A 19 -4.77 52.24 43.00
CA GLN A 19 -5.05 51.80 41.62
C GLN A 19 -5.38 52.98 40.69
N LEU A 20 -6.26 53.87 41.12
CA LEU A 20 -6.64 55.05 40.34
C LEU A 20 -5.47 56.02 40.17
N PHE A 21 -4.64 56.19 41.21
CA PHE A 21 -3.44 57.01 41.15
C PHE A 21 -2.45 56.46 40.12
N ASN A 22 -2.17 55.15 40.15
CA ASN A 22 -1.28 54.50 39.21
C ASN A 22 -1.81 54.61 37.77
N LEU A 23 -3.12 54.44 37.56
CA LEU A 23 -3.74 54.60 36.24
C LEU A 23 -3.63 56.02 35.70
N VAL A 24 -3.90 57.03 36.54
CA VAL A 24 -3.80 58.44 36.16
C VAL A 24 -2.33 58.84 35.90
N HIS A 25 -1.41 58.33 36.71
CA HIS A 25 0.02 58.56 36.52
C HIS A 25 0.53 57.97 35.21
N GLN A 26 0.21 56.71 34.93
CA GLN A 26 0.53 56.05 33.65
C GLN A 26 -0.09 56.79 32.46
N ALA A 27 -1.36 57.22 32.57
CA ALA A 27 -2.01 57.99 31.52
C ALA A 27 -1.31 59.34 31.29
N TYR A 28 -0.86 60.00 32.35
CA TYR A 28 -0.10 61.24 32.24
C TYR A 28 1.26 61.02 31.55
N GLU A 29 2.03 60.01 31.94
CA GLU A 29 3.33 59.71 31.31
C GLU A 29 3.20 59.44 29.81
N VAL A 30 2.20 58.63 29.42
CA VAL A 30 1.95 58.27 28.02
C VAL A 30 1.44 59.46 27.21
N LEU A 31 0.50 60.24 27.75
CA LEU A 31 -0.14 61.34 27.02
C LEU A 31 0.68 62.65 27.06
N SER A 32 1.60 62.79 28.02
CA SER A 32 2.48 63.96 28.14
C SER A 32 3.57 63.98 27.07
N ASP A 33 4.06 62.83 26.62
CA ASP A 33 5.06 62.73 25.56
C ASP A 33 4.41 62.56 24.16
N PRO A 34 4.67 63.44 23.18
CA PRO A 34 4.08 63.36 21.85
C PRO A 34 4.36 62.04 21.11
N GLN A 35 5.52 61.40 21.31
CA GLN A 35 5.84 60.13 20.65
C GLN A 35 5.07 58.96 21.27
N SER A 36 5.11 58.85 22.60
CA SER A 36 4.36 57.82 23.34
C SER A 36 2.86 57.93 23.09
N ARG A 37 2.34 59.16 22.97
CA ARG A 37 0.96 59.42 22.57
C ARG A 37 0.67 58.94 21.15
N ALA A 38 1.53 59.24 20.18
CA ALA A 38 1.34 58.79 18.80
C ALA A 38 1.33 57.26 18.69
N ILE A 39 2.21 56.57 19.42
CA ILE A 39 2.26 55.11 19.48
C ILE A 39 0.97 54.55 20.11
N TYR A 40 0.51 55.17 21.21
CA TYR A 40 -0.73 54.78 21.88
C TYR A 40 -1.97 55.00 21.01
N ASP A 41 -2.04 56.10 20.26
CA ASP A 41 -3.18 56.41 19.38
C ASP A 41 -3.27 55.41 18.19
N ILE A 42 -2.14 54.84 17.75
CA ILE A 42 -2.09 53.87 16.64
C ILE A 42 -2.26 52.42 17.11
N TYR A 43 -1.60 52.02 18.20
CA TYR A 43 -1.46 50.62 18.64
C TYR A 43 -2.05 50.32 20.03
N GLY A 44 -2.54 51.35 20.74
CA GLY A 44 -3.00 51.24 22.12
C GLY A 44 -1.88 50.89 23.08
N LYS A 45 -2.24 50.34 24.24
CA LYS A 45 -1.27 49.93 25.28
C LYS A 45 -0.20 48.95 24.78
N ARG A 46 -0.54 48.06 23.84
CA ARG A 46 0.37 47.02 23.31
C ARG A 46 1.57 47.62 22.55
N GLY A 47 1.44 48.84 22.02
CA GLY A 47 2.54 49.52 21.34
C GLY A 47 3.61 50.06 22.30
N LEU A 48 3.23 50.37 23.53
CA LEU A 48 4.12 50.95 24.56
C LEU A 48 4.99 49.89 25.24
N ASP A 49 4.55 48.63 25.27
CA ASP A 49 5.28 47.51 25.88
C ASP A 49 6.41 46.95 24.98
N VAL A 50 6.63 47.55 23.80
CA VAL A 50 7.63 47.10 22.83
C VAL A 50 8.94 47.86 23.04
N GLU A 51 9.94 47.16 23.55
CA GLU A 51 11.32 47.65 23.64
C GLU A 51 11.89 47.90 22.22
N GLY A 52 12.53 49.06 21.99
CA GLY A 52 13.15 49.41 20.70
C GLY A 52 12.74 50.77 20.13
N TRP A 53 11.74 51.44 20.70
CA TRP A 53 11.34 52.79 20.30
C TRP A 53 12.39 53.87 20.58
N GLU A 54 13.33 53.62 21.49
CA GLU A 54 14.37 54.57 21.91
C GLU A 54 15.31 55.01 20.79
N VAL A 55 15.40 54.21 19.71
CA VAL A 55 16.27 54.46 18.55
C VAL A 55 15.54 55.28 17.47
N VAL A 56 14.23 55.53 17.62
CA VAL A 56 13.40 56.16 16.58
C VAL A 56 13.29 57.68 16.79
N GLU A 57 13.74 58.44 15.79
CA GLU A 57 13.76 59.91 15.82
C GLU A 57 12.37 60.55 16.06
N ARG A 58 12.37 61.70 16.74
CA ARG A 58 11.21 62.34 17.41
C ARG A 58 10.06 62.85 16.52
N LYS A 59 10.06 62.64 15.20
CA LYS A 59 9.08 63.26 14.26
C LYS A 59 8.77 62.41 13.02
N ARG A 60 8.13 61.25 13.18
CA ARG A 60 7.67 60.41 12.06
C ARG A 60 6.16 60.46 11.84
N THR A 61 5.72 60.17 10.61
CA THR A 61 4.31 60.12 10.25
C THR A 61 3.62 58.84 10.79
N PRO A 62 2.29 58.82 10.97
CA PRO A 62 1.58 57.64 11.48
C PRO A 62 1.78 56.35 10.66
N THR A 63 2.01 56.48 9.35
CA THR A 63 2.30 55.35 8.45
C THR A 63 3.71 54.82 8.66
N GLU A 64 4.70 55.68 8.85
CA GLU A 64 6.09 55.29 9.14
C GLU A 64 6.23 54.63 10.51
N ILE A 65 5.48 55.11 11.52
CA ILE A 65 5.41 54.48 12.84
C ILE A 65 4.85 53.05 12.73
N ARG A 66 3.91 52.83 11.80
CA ARG A 66 3.32 51.51 11.58
C ARG A 66 4.31 50.53 10.96
N GLU A 67 5.02 50.97 9.93
CA GLU A 67 6.02 50.14 9.26
C GLU A 67 7.21 49.78 10.18
N GLU A 68 7.70 50.74 10.98
CA GLU A 68 8.75 50.47 11.96
C GLU A 68 8.28 49.52 13.06
N PHE A 69 7.04 49.65 13.53
CA PHE A 69 6.49 48.72 14.50
C PHE A 69 6.45 47.29 13.94
N GLU A 70 5.99 47.11 12.70
CA GLU A 70 5.99 45.80 12.05
C GLU A 70 7.40 45.24 11.86
N ARG A 71 8.37 46.10 11.54
CA ARG A 71 9.78 45.73 11.41
C ARG A 71 10.38 45.27 12.74
N LEU A 72 10.19 46.06 13.81
CA LEU A 72 10.65 45.73 15.16
C LEU A 72 10.00 44.45 15.69
N GLN A 73 8.71 44.24 15.40
CA GLN A 73 8.03 42.99 15.72
C GLN A 73 8.69 41.80 15.03
N ARG A 74 8.93 41.86 13.72
CA ARG A 74 9.62 40.79 12.98
C ARG A 74 11.02 40.52 13.52
N GLU A 75 11.80 41.57 13.77
CA GLU A 75 13.16 41.41 14.31
C GLU A 75 13.16 40.80 15.72
N ARG A 76 12.20 41.19 16.58
CA ARG A 76 12.03 40.58 17.90
C ARG A 76 11.59 39.12 17.80
N GLU A 77 10.71 38.80 16.87
CA GLU A 77 10.30 37.42 16.58
C GLU A 77 11.48 36.58 16.09
N GLU A 78 12.30 37.11 15.19
CA GLU A 78 13.53 36.45 14.71
C GLU A 78 14.55 36.26 15.84
N ARG A 79 14.84 37.29 16.64
CA ARG A 79 15.74 37.19 17.81
C ARG A 79 15.20 36.19 18.83
N ARG A 80 13.89 36.17 19.06
CA ARG A 80 13.24 35.20 19.96
C ARG A 80 13.35 33.78 19.42
N LEU A 81 13.27 33.57 18.11
CA LEU A 81 13.53 32.28 17.48
C LEU A 81 15.01 31.88 17.62
N GLN A 82 15.95 32.81 17.45
CA GLN A 82 17.38 32.56 17.65
C GLN A 82 17.72 32.22 19.11
N GLN A 83 17.12 32.90 20.10
CA GLN A 83 17.30 32.60 21.53
C GLN A 83 16.63 31.30 21.98
N ARG A 84 15.72 30.74 21.17
CA ARG A 84 15.16 29.40 21.40
C ARG A 84 16.09 28.27 20.96
N THR A 85 17.21 28.58 20.31
CA THR A 85 18.22 27.56 20.03
C THR A 85 18.73 27.01 21.36
N ASN A 86 18.56 25.71 21.58
CA ASN A 86 19.00 25.03 22.79
C ASN A 86 20.20 24.15 22.45
N PRO A 87 21.42 24.71 22.36
CA PRO A 87 22.61 23.92 22.07
C PRO A 87 22.89 23.00 23.25
N LYS A 88 22.72 21.69 23.05
CA LYS A 88 23.12 20.64 23.99
C LYS A 88 24.41 20.05 23.51
N GLY A 89 25.45 20.08 24.35
CA GLY A 89 26.74 19.50 24.01
C GLY A 89 27.39 18.82 25.19
N MET A 90 28.21 17.82 24.89
CA MET A 90 29.07 17.12 25.84
C MET A 90 30.46 17.04 25.24
N ILE A 91 31.44 17.54 26.01
CA ILE A 91 32.86 17.51 25.68
C ILE A 91 33.55 16.63 26.72
N SER A 92 34.14 15.53 26.26
CA SER A 92 34.90 14.60 27.08
C SER A 92 36.34 14.59 26.60
N VAL A 93 37.27 14.90 27.51
CA VAL A 93 38.71 14.88 27.24
C VAL A 93 39.32 13.81 28.14
N GLY A 94 39.96 12.81 27.55
CA GLY A 94 40.75 11.81 28.26
C GLY A 94 42.20 12.26 28.29
N VAL A 95 42.68 12.52 29.49
CA VAL A 95 44.04 12.97 29.76
C VAL A 95 44.83 11.80 30.31
N ASP A 96 45.97 11.48 29.70
CA ASP A 96 46.96 10.57 30.26
C ASP A 96 47.86 11.33 31.22
N ALA A 97 47.97 10.77 32.42
CA ALA A 97 48.73 11.33 33.52
C ALA A 97 49.63 10.27 34.16
N THR A 98 49.88 9.15 33.48
CA THR A 98 50.66 8.02 34.02
C THR A 98 52.03 8.46 34.55
N ASP A 99 52.71 9.35 33.80
CA ASP A 99 53.97 10.02 34.19
C ASP A 99 53.94 10.81 35.52
N LEU A 100 52.75 11.21 36.00
CA LEU A 100 52.60 11.89 37.28
C LEU A 100 52.53 10.92 38.47
N PHE A 101 52.22 9.64 38.23
CA PHE A 101 51.98 8.63 39.27
C PHE A 101 53.00 7.48 39.27
N ASP A 102 53.77 7.31 38.20
CA ASP A 102 54.91 6.37 38.15
C ASP A 102 56.09 6.90 38.98
N ARG A 103 55.94 6.80 40.31
CA ARG A 103 57.08 6.73 41.25
C ARG A 103 57.34 5.26 41.57
N TYR A 104 57.81 4.49 40.59
CA TYR A 104 58.37 3.18 40.90
C TYR A 104 59.72 3.36 41.57
N GLU A 105 59.88 2.69 42.72
CA GLU A 105 61.14 2.45 43.40
C GLU A 105 62.07 1.67 42.46
N GLU A 106 62.90 2.36 41.69
CA GLU A 106 64.14 1.77 41.18
C GLU A 106 65.30 2.66 41.65
N ASP A 107 65.98 2.16 42.68
CA ASP A 107 67.29 2.61 43.10
C ASP A 107 68.28 2.55 41.91
N TYR A 108 69.24 3.48 41.93
CA TYR A 108 70.49 3.57 41.15
C TYR A 108 70.57 4.61 40.00
N GLU A 109 71.26 5.71 40.35
CA GLU A 109 72.13 6.61 39.57
C GLU A 109 71.56 7.50 38.43
N ASP A 110 71.65 8.82 38.69
CA ASP A 110 71.83 9.97 37.79
C ASP A 110 70.76 10.35 36.71
N MET A 111 69.92 11.35 37.05
CA MET A 111 69.83 12.67 36.39
C MET A 111 68.60 13.48 36.90
N PRO A 112 68.72 14.78 37.26
CA PRO A 112 67.59 15.57 37.73
C PRO A 112 66.82 16.23 36.58
N GLY A 113 65.50 16.08 36.58
CA GLY A 113 64.58 17.08 36.02
C GLY A 113 64.05 16.84 34.60
N GLY A 114 63.27 15.78 34.39
CA GLY A 114 62.23 15.79 33.35
C GLY A 114 60.95 16.39 33.93
N PHE A 115 60.37 17.41 33.28
CA PHE A 115 59.01 17.84 33.63
C PHE A 115 58.04 16.74 33.17
N PRO A 116 57.11 16.26 34.02
CA PRO A 116 56.12 15.28 33.61
C PRO A 116 55.26 15.83 32.47
N HIS A 117 55.07 15.06 31.42
CA HIS A 117 54.28 15.46 30.26
C HIS A 117 52.86 14.90 30.37
N VAL A 118 51.87 15.78 30.23
CA VAL A 118 50.46 15.42 30.27
C VAL A 118 49.96 15.39 28.82
N GLU A 119 49.52 14.23 28.34
CA GLU A 119 49.04 14.06 26.96
C GLU A 119 47.52 13.88 26.91
N ILE A 120 46.89 14.38 25.86
CA ILE A 120 45.47 14.15 25.59
C ILE A 120 45.34 12.92 24.69
N ASN A 121 45.07 11.75 25.28
CA ASN A 121 44.90 10.49 24.52
C ASN A 121 43.62 10.45 23.68
N LYS A 122 42.55 11.09 24.16
CA LYS A 122 41.24 11.07 23.47
C LYS A 122 40.45 12.36 23.69
N MET A 123 39.77 12.81 22.64
CA MET A 123 38.78 13.88 22.72
C MET A 123 37.48 13.40 22.08
N HIS A 124 36.35 13.63 22.74
CA HIS A 124 35.03 13.35 22.21
C HIS A 124 34.14 14.57 22.41
N ILE A 125 33.72 15.19 21.32
CA ILE A 125 32.80 16.32 21.29
C ILE A 125 31.52 15.83 20.62
N SER A 126 30.40 15.95 21.31
CA SER A 126 29.07 15.74 20.73
C SER A 126 28.26 17.00 20.95
N GLN A 127 27.65 17.53 19.90
CA GLN A 127 26.88 18.77 19.93
C GLN A 127 25.59 18.58 19.14
N SER A 128 24.48 19.09 19.67
CA SER A 128 23.18 19.12 19.02
C SER A 128 22.53 20.49 19.25
N ILE A 129 21.96 21.05 18.20
CA ILE A 129 21.31 22.35 18.17
C ILE A 129 19.94 22.13 17.54
N GLU A 130 18.90 22.40 18.33
CA GLU A 130 17.53 22.50 17.83
C GLU A 130 17.27 23.97 17.44
N ALA A 131 17.06 24.23 16.16
CA ALA A 131 16.81 25.55 15.60
C ALA A 131 15.40 25.62 14.99
N PRO A 132 14.44 26.29 15.64
CA PRO A 132 13.10 26.46 15.09
C PRO A 132 13.16 27.41 13.87
N LEU A 133 12.93 26.89 12.67
CA LEU A 133 12.92 27.66 11.41
C LEU A 133 11.57 28.35 11.19
N THR A 134 10.46 27.68 11.53
CA THR A 134 9.11 28.25 11.46
C THR A 134 8.30 27.83 12.69
N THR A 135 7.05 28.29 12.81
CA THR A 135 6.16 27.92 13.91
C THR A 135 5.91 26.41 14.02
N SER A 136 6.06 25.67 12.92
CA SER A 136 5.87 24.21 12.85
C SER A 136 7.13 23.42 12.49
N ASP A 137 8.18 24.07 11.99
CA ASP A 137 9.38 23.38 11.51
C ASP A 137 10.60 23.70 12.37
N THR A 138 11.26 22.65 12.86
CA THR A 138 12.46 22.74 13.67
C THR A 138 13.56 21.93 13.02
N ALA A 139 14.63 22.60 12.64
CA ALA A 139 15.83 21.96 12.14
C ALA A 139 16.65 21.46 13.32
N VAL A 140 17.12 20.22 13.25
CA VAL A 140 18.06 19.66 14.23
C VAL A 140 19.40 19.48 13.55
N LEU A 141 20.39 20.24 13.99
CA LEU A 141 21.78 20.08 13.57
C LEU A 141 22.53 19.34 14.69
N SER A 142 23.11 18.20 14.40
CA SER A 142 23.92 17.45 15.38
C SER A 142 25.25 17.05 14.78
N GLY A 143 26.33 17.20 15.52
CA GLY A 143 27.66 16.76 15.13
C GLY A 143 28.34 15.98 16.24
N SER A 144 29.12 14.99 15.86
CA SER A 144 30.04 14.29 16.76
C SER A 144 31.43 14.27 16.16
N LEU A 145 32.43 14.54 16.99
CA LEU A 145 33.84 14.55 16.67
C LEU A 145 34.56 13.71 17.72
N SER A 146 35.25 12.67 17.28
CA SER A 146 36.08 11.83 18.15
C SER A 146 37.51 11.81 17.62
N THR A 147 38.48 12.08 18.49
CA THR A 147 39.90 11.98 18.19
C THR A 147 40.56 11.00 19.15
N HIS A 148 41.45 10.18 18.62
CA HIS A 148 42.23 9.22 19.39
C HIS A 148 43.64 9.12 18.83
N ASN A 149 44.66 9.32 19.67
CA ASN A 149 46.07 9.21 19.32
C ASN A 149 46.44 9.94 18.02
N GLY A 150 46.00 11.20 17.90
CA GLY A 150 46.29 12.06 16.74
C GLY A 150 45.47 11.80 15.48
N ASN A 151 44.67 10.72 15.41
CA ASN A 151 43.75 10.47 14.30
C ASN A 151 42.30 10.78 14.73
N GLY A 152 41.61 11.61 13.95
CA GLY A 152 40.27 12.10 14.29
C GLY A 152 39.27 11.94 13.16
N GLY A 153 38.04 11.60 13.52
CA GLY A 153 36.91 11.50 12.61
C GLY A 153 35.67 12.17 13.21
N GLY A 154 34.86 12.78 12.37
CA GLY A 154 33.62 13.41 12.80
C GLY A 154 32.55 13.37 11.72
N ASN A 155 31.30 13.49 12.16
CA ASN A 155 30.12 13.55 11.31
C ASN A 155 29.25 14.73 11.72
N ILE A 156 28.54 15.30 10.74
CA ILE A 156 27.55 16.35 10.95
C ILE A 156 26.26 15.90 10.25
N ASN A 157 25.17 15.89 11.00
CA ASN A 157 23.84 15.52 10.54
C ASN A 157 22.92 16.72 10.65
N LEU A 158 22.15 17.00 9.60
CA LEU A 158 21.08 17.99 9.58
C LEU A 158 19.75 17.26 9.32
N LEU A 159 18.77 17.47 10.20
CA LEU A 159 17.45 16.87 10.11
C LEU A 159 16.39 17.97 9.97
N LEU A 160 15.58 17.88 8.91
CA LEU A 160 14.41 18.71 8.66
C LEU A 160 13.19 17.79 8.55
N PRO A 161 12.43 17.58 9.63
CA PRO A 161 11.33 16.61 9.66
C PRO A 161 10.28 16.85 8.56
N SER A 162 9.97 18.12 8.28
CA SER A 162 9.04 18.53 7.23
C SER A 162 9.51 18.07 5.84
N ALA A 163 10.78 18.30 5.51
CA ALA A 163 11.37 17.96 4.22
C ALA A 163 11.43 16.44 4.01
N VAL A 164 11.78 15.68 5.06
CA VAL A 164 11.80 14.20 5.00
C VAL A 164 10.39 13.67 4.71
N PHE A 165 9.37 14.21 5.36
CA PHE A 165 7.98 13.81 5.14
C PHE A 165 7.53 14.04 3.69
N TYR A 166 7.76 15.23 3.14
CA TYR A 166 7.36 15.53 1.77
C TYR A 166 8.22 14.83 0.72
N ALA A 167 9.48 14.52 1.00
CA ALA A 167 10.35 13.80 0.08
C ALA A 167 10.07 12.29 0.02
N THR A 168 9.60 11.70 1.12
CA THR A 168 9.43 10.24 1.23
C THR A 168 7.97 9.81 1.27
N VAL A 169 7.21 10.32 2.24
CA VAL A 169 5.83 9.90 2.48
C VAL A 169 4.92 10.40 1.36
N GLY A 170 5.09 11.66 0.92
CA GLY A 170 4.31 12.25 -0.16
C GLY A 170 4.37 11.43 -1.46
N PRO A 171 5.55 11.22 -2.07
CA PRO A 171 5.70 10.44 -3.29
C PRO A 171 5.27 8.98 -3.14
N LEU A 172 5.51 8.37 -1.98
CA LEU A 172 5.09 6.98 -1.73
C LEU A 172 3.56 6.88 -1.70
N VAL A 173 2.88 7.74 -0.95
CA VAL A 173 1.41 7.77 -0.89
C VAL A 173 0.82 8.12 -2.26
N PHE A 174 1.41 9.08 -2.97
CA PHE A 174 0.98 9.46 -4.31
C PHE A 174 1.12 8.30 -5.32
N TYR A 175 2.26 7.61 -5.31
CA TYR A 175 2.48 6.42 -6.13
C TYR A 175 1.46 5.32 -5.82
N LEU A 176 1.24 5.02 -4.53
CA LEU A 176 0.26 4.03 -4.09
C LEU A 176 -1.17 4.42 -4.50
N ALA A 177 -1.52 5.70 -4.40
CA ALA A 177 -2.80 6.23 -4.81
C ALA A 177 -3.02 6.04 -6.33
N ILE A 178 -2.05 6.44 -7.16
CA ILE A 178 -2.12 6.22 -8.62
C ILE A 178 -2.22 4.73 -8.94
N GLN A 179 -1.40 3.90 -8.30
CA GLN A 179 -1.37 2.47 -8.56
C GLN A 179 -2.71 1.81 -8.20
N ARG A 180 -3.33 2.21 -7.08
CA ARG A 180 -4.59 1.64 -6.58
C ARG A 180 -5.82 2.17 -7.31
N LEU A 181 -5.87 3.48 -7.57
CA LEU A 181 -7.07 4.15 -8.09
C LEU A 181 -7.13 4.24 -9.60
N ILE A 182 -5.99 4.23 -10.31
CA ILE A 182 -5.95 4.41 -11.77
C ILE A 182 -5.46 3.14 -12.44
N ILE A 183 -4.27 2.66 -12.09
CA ILE A 183 -3.62 1.56 -12.83
C ILE A 183 -4.37 0.24 -12.62
N ARG A 184 -4.65 -0.15 -11.38
CA ARG A 184 -5.36 -1.42 -11.09
C ARG A 184 -6.75 -1.52 -11.71
N PRO A 185 -7.65 -0.52 -11.64
CA PRO A 185 -8.95 -0.64 -12.29
C PRO A 185 -8.82 -0.68 -13.81
N TYR A 186 -7.92 0.12 -14.41
CA TYR A 186 -7.70 0.10 -15.86
C TYR A 186 -7.23 -1.27 -16.37
N VAL A 187 -6.23 -1.86 -15.72
CA VAL A 187 -5.70 -3.19 -16.11
C VAL A 187 -6.73 -4.29 -15.91
N ARG A 188 -7.59 -4.20 -14.88
CA ARG A 188 -8.68 -5.17 -14.68
C ARG A 188 -9.73 -5.07 -15.77
N ALA A 189 -10.18 -3.86 -16.09
CA ALA A 189 -11.15 -3.63 -17.16
C ALA A 189 -10.65 -4.16 -18.51
N GLN A 190 -9.35 -3.98 -18.81
CA GLN A 190 -8.75 -4.49 -20.04
C GLN A 190 -8.72 -6.03 -20.09
N LYS A 191 -8.36 -6.68 -18.98
CA LYS A 191 -8.37 -8.15 -18.88
C LYS A 191 -9.77 -8.74 -19.03
N GLU A 192 -10.79 -8.06 -18.51
CA GLU A 192 -12.19 -8.49 -18.66
C GLU A 192 -12.60 -8.46 -20.14
N GLN A 193 -12.27 -7.40 -20.88
CA GLN A 193 -12.55 -7.31 -22.31
C GLN A 193 -11.84 -8.39 -23.14
N ASP A 194 -10.58 -8.70 -22.84
CA ASP A 194 -9.85 -9.75 -23.55
C ASP A 194 -10.45 -11.14 -23.26
N LEU A 195 -10.87 -11.38 -22.02
CA LEU A 195 -11.57 -12.61 -21.64
C LEU A 195 -12.92 -12.74 -22.37
N GLU A 196 -13.68 -11.64 -22.49
CA GLU A 196 -14.95 -11.62 -23.22
C GLU A 196 -14.74 -11.95 -24.71
N LYS A 197 -13.76 -11.34 -25.37
CA LYS A 197 -13.42 -11.65 -26.76
C LYS A 197 -13.03 -13.12 -26.94
N HIS A 198 -12.21 -13.65 -26.03
CA HIS A 198 -11.85 -15.07 -26.06
C HIS A 198 -13.08 -15.97 -25.89
N ARG A 199 -14.01 -15.61 -24.99
CA ARG A 199 -15.24 -16.35 -24.76
C ARG A 199 -16.18 -16.30 -25.97
N GLU A 200 -16.31 -15.16 -26.62
CA GLU A 200 -17.12 -14.99 -27.84
C GLU A 200 -16.56 -15.82 -28.99
N SER A 201 -15.24 -15.76 -29.23
CA SER A 201 -14.60 -16.55 -30.29
C SER A 201 -14.72 -18.06 -30.04
N SER A 202 -14.55 -18.52 -28.81
CA SER A 202 -14.75 -19.94 -28.46
C SER A 202 -16.22 -20.37 -28.57
N ALA A 203 -17.16 -19.48 -28.24
CA ALA A 203 -18.59 -19.76 -28.36
C ALA A 203 -19.03 -19.88 -29.83
N SER A 204 -18.54 -19.00 -30.71
CA SER A 204 -18.85 -19.05 -32.15
C SER A 204 -18.25 -20.29 -32.81
N ASP A 205 -17.02 -20.69 -32.45
CA ASP A 205 -16.40 -21.93 -32.92
C ASP A 205 -17.20 -23.18 -32.48
N THR A 206 -17.70 -23.18 -31.24
CA THR A 206 -18.54 -24.28 -30.72
C THR A 206 -19.85 -24.37 -31.49
N ALA A 207 -20.47 -23.23 -31.82
CA ALA A 207 -21.71 -23.18 -32.61
C ALA A 207 -21.49 -23.69 -34.05
N ARG A 208 -20.37 -23.34 -34.69
CA ARG A 208 -20.04 -23.84 -36.04
C ARG A 208 -19.87 -25.36 -36.04
N LYS A 209 -19.09 -25.90 -35.11
CA LYS A 209 -18.89 -27.35 -34.98
C LYS A 209 -20.18 -28.10 -34.65
N ARG A 210 -21.08 -27.49 -33.88
CA ARG A 210 -22.41 -28.04 -33.63
C ARG A 210 -23.21 -28.20 -34.91
N GLN A 211 -23.23 -27.17 -35.77
CA GLN A 211 -23.95 -27.23 -37.04
C GLN A 211 -23.35 -28.27 -37.98
N GLU A 212 -22.02 -28.37 -38.04
CA GLU A 212 -21.29 -29.42 -38.78
C GLU A 212 -21.70 -30.82 -38.28
N ALA A 213 -21.72 -31.04 -36.96
CA ALA A 213 -22.12 -32.31 -36.36
C ALA A 213 -23.58 -32.66 -36.63
N GLU A 214 -24.51 -31.71 -36.48
CA GLU A 214 -25.95 -31.92 -36.77
C GLU A 214 -26.18 -32.28 -38.24
N SER A 215 -25.48 -31.64 -39.18
CA SER A 215 -25.56 -31.99 -40.60
C SER A 215 -25.02 -33.41 -40.89
N ALA A 216 -23.93 -33.81 -40.25
CA ALA A 216 -23.37 -35.15 -40.38
C ALA A 216 -24.31 -36.22 -39.83
N VAL A 217 -24.96 -35.96 -38.69
CA VAL A 217 -25.98 -36.86 -38.09
C VAL A 217 -27.14 -37.09 -39.06
N LEU A 218 -27.66 -36.03 -39.69
CA LEU A 218 -28.75 -36.13 -40.65
C LEU A 218 -28.39 -37.02 -41.85
N LEU A 219 -27.19 -36.88 -42.39
CA LEU A 219 -26.71 -37.70 -43.52
C LEU A 219 -26.50 -39.18 -43.14
N MET A 220 -26.23 -39.47 -41.87
CA MET A 220 -25.98 -40.83 -41.39
C MET A 220 -27.26 -41.63 -41.09
N GLN A 221 -28.42 -40.98 -40.96
CA GLN A 221 -29.67 -41.64 -40.54
C GLN A 221 -30.05 -42.83 -41.42
N GLU A 222 -29.93 -42.69 -42.76
CA GLU A 222 -30.24 -43.78 -43.68
C GLU A 222 -29.30 -44.97 -43.53
N SER A 223 -28.00 -44.70 -43.39
CA SER A 223 -26.98 -45.74 -43.20
C SER A 223 -27.19 -46.47 -41.88
N VAL A 224 -27.50 -45.74 -40.81
CA VAL A 224 -27.75 -46.30 -39.48
C VAL A 224 -28.98 -47.20 -39.49
N ARG A 225 -30.06 -46.82 -40.17
CA ARG A 225 -31.26 -47.66 -40.30
C ARG A 225 -30.92 -49.02 -40.93
N ARG A 226 -30.12 -49.04 -42.00
CA ARG A 226 -29.67 -50.29 -42.64
C ARG A 226 -28.82 -51.13 -41.70
N ILE A 227 -27.92 -50.51 -40.94
CA ILE A 227 -27.08 -51.21 -39.95
C ILE A 227 -27.96 -51.84 -38.86
N ILE A 228 -28.94 -51.12 -38.32
CA ILE A 228 -29.86 -51.62 -37.30
C ILE A 228 -30.61 -52.85 -37.82
N GLU A 229 -31.20 -52.78 -39.02
CA GLU A 229 -31.92 -53.91 -39.62
C GLU A 229 -31.02 -55.15 -39.77
N THR A 230 -29.76 -54.96 -40.18
CA THR A 230 -28.79 -56.07 -40.29
C THR A 230 -28.38 -56.64 -38.94
N GLU A 231 -28.16 -55.80 -37.93
CA GLU A 231 -27.75 -56.22 -36.59
C GLU A 231 -28.92 -56.87 -35.82
N GLU A 232 -30.16 -56.40 -36.01
CA GLU A 232 -31.37 -57.02 -35.46
C GLU A 232 -31.54 -58.46 -35.94
N SER A 233 -31.37 -58.70 -37.25
CA SER A 233 -31.48 -60.04 -37.83
C SER A 233 -30.47 -61.06 -37.26
N ARG A 234 -29.36 -60.56 -36.71
CA ARG A 234 -28.24 -61.37 -36.18
C ARG A 234 -28.17 -61.33 -34.65
N MET A 235 -29.13 -60.70 -33.98
CA MET A 235 -29.10 -60.46 -32.53
C MET A 235 -27.77 -59.82 -32.08
N GLY A 236 -27.31 -58.86 -32.87
CA GLY A 236 -26.02 -58.22 -32.79
C GLY A 236 -25.99 -57.05 -31.81
N LEU A 237 -25.15 -56.05 -32.10
CA LEU A 237 -24.94 -54.88 -31.22
C LEU A 237 -25.82 -53.70 -31.67
N ILE A 238 -26.74 -53.29 -30.82
CA ILE A 238 -27.64 -52.16 -31.06
C ILE A 238 -27.47 -51.13 -29.95
N ILE A 239 -27.22 -49.89 -30.30
CA ILE A 239 -27.06 -48.78 -29.37
C ILE A 239 -28.40 -48.11 -29.19
N LEU A 240 -28.89 -48.11 -27.95
CA LEU A 240 -30.18 -47.55 -27.61
C LEU A 240 -30.03 -46.05 -27.34
N ASN A 241 -29.16 -45.69 -26.39
CA ASN A 241 -28.92 -44.31 -26.03
C ASN A 241 -27.42 -44.09 -25.83
N ALA A 242 -26.87 -43.03 -26.41
CA ALA A 242 -25.50 -42.60 -26.14
C ALA A 242 -25.45 -41.10 -25.89
N TRP A 243 -24.82 -40.72 -24.77
CA TRP A 243 -24.74 -39.35 -24.31
C TRP A 243 -23.28 -38.95 -24.12
N TYR A 244 -22.87 -37.82 -24.67
CA TYR A 244 -21.51 -37.30 -24.53
C TYR A 244 -21.52 -35.90 -23.91
N GLY A 245 -20.70 -35.68 -22.87
CA GLY A 245 -20.59 -34.39 -22.21
C GLY A 245 -20.19 -34.51 -20.75
N LYS A 246 -20.44 -33.44 -19.99
CA LYS A 246 -20.16 -33.40 -18.55
C LYS A 246 -21.32 -34.02 -17.78
N PHE A 247 -21.06 -35.15 -17.14
CA PHE A 247 -22.01 -35.76 -16.21
C PHE A 247 -21.72 -35.28 -14.80
N VAL A 248 -22.70 -34.64 -14.16
CA VAL A 248 -22.60 -34.26 -12.75
C VAL A 248 -22.81 -35.53 -11.92
N THR A 249 -21.76 -36.01 -11.26
CA THR A 249 -21.77 -37.22 -10.43
C THR A 249 -22.33 -36.98 -9.01
N ASP A 250 -22.72 -35.75 -8.67
CA ASP A 250 -23.06 -35.36 -7.30
C ASP A 250 -24.52 -34.93 -7.17
N SER A 251 -25.25 -35.58 -6.26
CA SER A 251 -26.68 -35.43 -5.94
C SER A 251 -27.07 -34.06 -5.35
N SER A 252 -26.13 -33.11 -5.34
CA SER A 252 -26.20 -31.85 -4.61
C SER A 252 -26.48 -30.60 -5.47
N ARG A 253 -26.49 -30.72 -6.81
CA ARG A 253 -26.79 -29.59 -7.72
C ARG A 253 -27.77 -29.96 -8.83
N ARG A 254 -29.04 -30.10 -8.46
CA ARG A 254 -30.16 -30.45 -9.37
C ARG A 254 -30.43 -29.45 -10.51
N ASN A 255 -29.75 -28.29 -10.56
CA ASN A 255 -30.06 -27.17 -11.45
C ASN A 255 -28.97 -26.79 -12.47
N GLU A 256 -27.79 -27.42 -12.48
CA GLU A 256 -26.88 -27.26 -13.62
C GLU A 256 -27.40 -28.15 -14.75
N ARG A 257 -27.97 -27.52 -15.80
CA ARG A 257 -28.36 -28.23 -17.03
C ARG A 257 -27.14 -29.02 -17.51
N ALA A 258 -27.21 -30.34 -17.44
CA ALA A 258 -26.14 -31.19 -17.94
C ALA A 258 -25.93 -30.83 -19.42
N LYS A 259 -24.75 -30.31 -19.74
CA LYS A 259 -24.35 -29.97 -21.11
C LYS A 259 -23.95 -31.27 -21.80
N VAL A 260 -24.96 -32.01 -22.25
CA VAL A 260 -24.81 -33.33 -22.86
C VAL A 260 -25.39 -33.30 -24.27
N ILE A 261 -24.75 -34.01 -25.17
CA ILE A 261 -25.17 -34.20 -26.55
C ILE A 261 -25.59 -35.65 -26.75
N ASP A 262 -26.61 -35.86 -27.58
CA ASP A 262 -27.00 -37.20 -28.02
C ASP A 262 -26.12 -37.61 -29.20
N VAL A 263 -25.40 -38.72 -29.04
CA VAL A 263 -24.47 -39.26 -30.02
C VAL A 263 -24.84 -40.68 -30.46
N THR A 264 -26.10 -41.07 -30.24
CA THR A 264 -26.60 -42.42 -30.55
C THR A 264 -26.43 -42.78 -32.03
N VAL A 265 -26.83 -41.87 -32.93
CA VAL A 265 -26.79 -42.10 -34.38
C VAL A 265 -25.34 -42.21 -34.89
N PRO A 266 -24.43 -41.27 -34.59
CA PRO A 266 -23.01 -41.41 -34.94
C PRO A 266 -22.37 -42.68 -34.41
N LEU A 267 -22.66 -43.08 -33.16
CA LEU A 267 -22.07 -44.27 -32.56
C LEU A 267 -22.55 -45.55 -33.24
N GLN A 268 -23.84 -45.63 -33.59
CA GLN A 268 -24.41 -46.78 -34.29
C GLN A 268 -23.80 -46.95 -35.70
N CYS A 269 -23.45 -45.85 -36.38
CA CYS A 269 -22.80 -45.89 -37.69
C CYS A 269 -21.39 -46.50 -37.65
N LEU A 270 -20.73 -46.48 -36.48
CA LEU A 270 -19.39 -47.03 -36.27
C LEU A 270 -19.42 -48.53 -35.91
N VAL A 271 -20.60 -49.12 -35.67
CA VAL A 271 -20.74 -50.55 -35.38
C VAL A 271 -20.47 -51.36 -36.65
N LYS A 272 -19.57 -52.34 -36.55
CA LYS A 272 -19.27 -53.29 -37.62
C LYS A 272 -19.15 -54.70 -37.02
N ASP A 273 -19.82 -55.66 -37.64
CA ASP A 273 -19.82 -57.08 -37.21
C ASP A 273 -20.15 -57.26 -35.72
N SER A 274 -21.21 -56.60 -35.26
CA SER A 274 -21.67 -56.62 -33.86
C SER A 274 -20.62 -56.18 -32.82
N LYS A 275 -19.66 -55.34 -33.23
CA LYS A 275 -18.62 -54.77 -32.35
C LYS A 275 -18.46 -53.27 -32.62
N LEU A 276 -18.12 -52.53 -31.58
CA LEU A 276 -17.72 -51.13 -31.67
C LEU A 276 -16.35 -50.96 -31.01
N ILE A 277 -15.43 -50.35 -31.74
CA ILE A 277 -14.07 -50.07 -31.29
C ILE A 277 -13.81 -48.58 -31.52
N LEU A 278 -13.76 -47.82 -30.44
CA LEU A 278 -13.28 -46.43 -30.43
C LEU A 278 -11.79 -46.43 -30.05
N THR A 279 -10.99 -45.68 -30.79
CA THR A 279 -9.56 -45.47 -30.51
C THR A 279 -9.38 -44.49 -29.34
N GLU A 280 -8.17 -44.40 -28.79
CA GLU A 280 -7.79 -43.47 -27.69
C GLU A 280 -7.74 -42.00 -28.12
N ALA A 281 -8.31 -41.66 -29.27
CA ALA A 281 -8.43 -40.28 -29.72
C ALA A 281 -9.63 -39.59 -29.04
N THR A 282 -9.56 -38.28 -28.91
CA THR A 282 -10.67 -37.45 -28.39
C THR A 282 -11.96 -37.75 -29.16
N LYS A 283 -13.03 -38.13 -28.45
CA LYS A 283 -14.30 -38.55 -29.07
C LYS A 283 -15.03 -37.39 -29.73
N SER A 284 -14.70 -36.15 -29.34
CA SER A 284 -15.15 -34.92 -30.02
C SER A 284 -14.68 -34.76 -31.47
N GLY A 285 -13.67 -35.51 -31.90
CA GLY A 285 -13.14 -35.47 -33.28
C GLY A 285 -13.86 -36.41 -34.25
N LEU A 286 -14.82 -37.21 -33.77
CA LEU A 286 -15.54 -38.17 -34.60
C LEU A 286 -16.63 -37.45 -35.44
N PRO A 287 -16.96 -37.96 -36.64
CA PRO A 287 -18.06 -37.43 -37.43
C PRO A 287 -19.39 -37.46 -36.64
N GLY A 288 -20.08 -36.32 -36.56
CA GLY A 288 -21.32 -36.19 -35.78
C GLY A 288 -21.12 -35.94 -34.29
N PHE A 289 -19.87 -35.84 -33.82
CA PHE A 289 -19.53 -35.39 -32.47
C PHE A 289 -19.10 -33.92 -32.47
N TYR A 290 -19.39 -33.23 -31.37
CA TYR A 290 -18.78 -31.95 -31.05
C TYR A 290 -18.59 -31.82 -29.54
N ASP A 291 -17.82 -30.83 -29.11
CA ASP A 291 -17.53 -30.59 -27.70
C ASP A 291 -18.51 -29.58 -27.09
N PRO A 292 -19.43 -29.99 -26.18
CA PRO A 292 -20.35 -29.07 -25.51
C PRO A 292 -19.72 -28.27 -24.34
N CYS A 293 -18.55 -28.70 -23.86
CA CYS A 293 -17.89 -28.19 -22.64
C CYS A 293 -16.37 -28.06 -22.84
N VAL A 294 -15.93 -27.09 -23.66
CA VAL A 294 -14.51 -26.84 -23.90
C VAL A 294 -13.77 -26.58 -22.57
N GLY A 295 -12.75 -27.38 -22.27
CA GLY A 295 -11.92 -27.26 -21.07
C GLY A 295 -12.41 -27.99 -19.82
N GLU A 296 -13.57 -28.65 -19.86
CA GLU A 296 -14.05 -29.49 -18.75
C GLU A 296 -13.86 -30.98 -19.05
N GLU A 297 -13.88 -31.81 -17.99
CA GLU A 297 -13.87 -33.26 -18.13
C GLU A 297 -15.19 -33.76 -18.74
N LYS A 298 -15.06 -34.56 -19.80
CA LYS A 298 -16.17 -35.15 -20.55
C LYS A 298 -16.12 -36.66 -20.46
N SER A 299 -17.29 -37.26 -20.48
CA SER A 299 -17.40 -38.71 -20.62
C SER A 299 -18.46 -39.06 -21.66
N LEU A 300 -18.41 -40.28 -22.13
CA LEU A 300 -19.38 -40.92 -23.02
C LEU A 300 -20.11 -42.00 -22.22
N LYS A 301 -21.41 -41.84 -22.05
CA LYS A 301 -22.29 -42.87 -21.48
C LYS A 301 -23.03 -43.58 -22.61
N VAL A 302 -22.86 -44.89 -22.72
CA VAL A 302 -23.51 -45.70 -23.76
C VAL A 302 -24.37 -46.77 -23.13
N LEU A 303 -25.62 -46.85 -23.58
CA LEU A 303 -26.60 -47.90 -23.31
C LEU A 303 -26.81 -48.68 -24.60
N TYR A 304 -26.54 -49.97 -24.56
CA TYR A 304 -26.61 -50.83 -25.74
C TYR A 304 -27.20 -52.18 -25.39
N GLN A 305 -27.78 -52.83 -26.39
CA GLN A 305 -28.28 -54.19 -26.33
C GLN A 305 -27.38 -55.09 -27.17
N PHE A 306 -27.00 -56.24 -26.62
CA PHE A 306 -26.25 -57.27 -27.33
C PHE A 306 -26.84 -58.64 -27.02
N ARG A 307 -27.20 -59.40 -28.06
CA ARG A 307 -27.86 -60.71 -27.92
C ARG A 307 -29.09 -60.70 -27.00
N GLY A 308 -29.88 -59.62 -27.08
CA GLY A 308 -31.09 -59.44 -26.26
C GLY A 308 -30.84 -58.90 -24.84
N VAL A 309 -29.59 -58.80 -24.37
CA VAL A 309 -29.26 -58.35 -23.01
C VAL A 309 -28.78 -56.89 -23.01
N MET A 310 -29.27 -56.11 -22.04
CA MET A 310 -28.94 -54.70 -21.86
C MET A 310 -27.59 -54.50 -21.17
N HIS A 311 -26.82 -53.51 -21.63
CA HIS A 311 -25.52 -53.18 -21.12
C HIS A 311 -25.34 -51.64 -21.02
N GLN A 312 -24.65 -51.18 -19.97
CA GLN A 312 -24.29 -49.78 -19.76
C GLN A 312 -22.79 -49.63 -19.54
N VAL A 313 -22.19 -48.62 -20.17
CA VAL A 313 -20.79 -48.23 -19.94
C VAL A 313 -20.66 -46.71 -19.85
N LEU A 314 -19.78 -46.26 -18.95
CA LEU A 314 -19.30 -44.89 -18.89
C LEU A 314 -17.81 -44.90 -19.25
N SER A 315 -17.41 -44.11 -20.23
CA SER A 315 -16.03 -44.06 -20.72
C SER A 315 -15.55 -42.61 -20.83
N PRO A 316 -14.44 -42.22 -20.18
CA PRO A 316 -13.83 -40.89 -20.31
C PRO A 316 -13.44 -40.57 -21.76
N ASP A 317 -13.36 -39.28 -22.12
CA ASP A 317 -13.11 -38.86 -23.51
C ASP A 317 -11.85 -39.47 -24.16
N GLY A 318 -10.74 -39.58 -23.41
CA GLY A 318 -9.45 -40.08 -23.91
C GLY A 318 -9.25 -41.60 -23.84
N GLU A 319 -10.22 -42.37 -23.33
CA GLU A 319 -10.05 -43.82 -23.19
C GLU A 319 -10.67 -44.58 -24.38
N ALA A 320 -9.95 -45.58 -24.89
CA ALA A 320 -10.48 -46.48 -25.91
C ALA A 320 -11.66 -47.30 -25.38
N LEU A 321 -12.76 -47.30 -26.13
CA LEU A 321 -13.95 -48.06 -25.78
C LEU A 321 -14.11 -49.24 -26.75
N ARG A 322 -14.11 -50.46 -26.19
CA ARG A 322 -14.42 -51.69 -26.93
C ARG A 322 -15.67 -52.33 -26.33
N ILE A 323 -16.74 -52.43 -27.11
CA ILE A 323 -17.99 -53.10 -26.74
C ILE A 323 -18.39 -54.10 -27.83
N PRO A 324 -19.08 -55.21 -27.50
CA PRO A 324 -19.65 -55.57 -26.20
C PRO A 324 -18.64 -56.17 -25.19
N LYS A 325 -18.83 -55.92 -23.89
CA LYS A 325 -18.12 -56.59 -22.78
C LYS A 325 -19.11 -57.10 -21.74
N GLN A 326 -18.85 -58.28 -21.16
CA GLN A 326 -19.70 -58.86 -20.11
C GLN A 326 -19.77 -58.00 -18.83
N SER A 327 -18.70 -57.27 -18.52
CA SER A 327 -18.64 -56.36 -17.36
C SER A 327 -19.63 -55.21 -17.40
N HIS A 328 -20.21 -54.93 -18.57
CA HIS A 328 -21.15 -53.83 -18.77
C HIS A 328 -22.61 -54.27 -18.65
N ARG A 329 -22.88 -55.55 -18.40
CA ARG A 329 -24.24 -56.10 -18.34
C ARG A 329 -25.02 -55.44 -17.21
N ILE A 330 -26.24 -55.02 -17.52
CA ILE A 330 -27.21 -54.56 -16.52
C ILE A 330 -28.10 -55.76 -16.22
N ASP A 331 -28.11 -56.22 -14.98
CA ASP A 331 -29.10 -57.21 -14.56
C ASP A 331 -30.43 -56.49 -14.34
N ALA A 332 -31.48 -56.99 -14.98
CA ALA A 332 -32.82 -56.41 -14.99
C ALA A 332 -33.63 -56.73 -13.70
N ASP A 333 -32.97 -57.20 -12.64
CA ASP A 333 -33.60 -57.48 -11.36
C ASP A 333 -33.56 -56.23 -10.46
N ASN A 334 -34.53 -55.33 -10.69
CA ASN A 334 -35.13 -54.49 -9.64
C ASN A 334 -36.46 -53.90 -10.11
#